data_AF-A0A523DCN0-F1
#
_entry.id   AF-A0A523DCN0-F1
#
_cell.length_a   1.000
_cell.length_b   1.000
_cell.length_c   1.000
_cell.angle_alpha   90.00
_cell.angle_beta   90.00
_cell.angle_gamma   90.00
#
_symmetry.space_group_name_H-M   'P 1'
#
loop_
_entity.id
_entity.type
_entity.pdbx_description
1 polymer ?
#
loop_
_entity_poly.entity_id
_entity_poly.type
_entity_poly.pdbx_seq_one_letter_code
_entity_poly.pdbx_strand_id
1 'polypeptide(L)'
;MPVYMVERDLPGITMEQLAAAQKAAIDTGKQFTAAGKNVRYIRSTYIPGESRCLCLFEAPNSELVKEVNEAAKIPFTRIVEAADLTPKTD
;
A
#
# COMPACT_ATOMS: atom_id res chain seq x y z
N MET A 1 1.58 4.46 -14.41
CA MET A 1 0.50 3.46 -14.32
C MET A 1 -0.57 4.01 -13.38
N PRO A 2 -1.80 3.46 -13.32
CA PRO A 2 -2.79 3.86 -12.32
C PRO A 2 -2.25 3.74 -10.89
N VAL A 3 -2.75 4.58 -10.00
CA VAL A 3 -2.47 4.49 -8.57
C VAL A 3 -3.69 3.94 -7.86
N TYR A 4 -3.46 3.06 -6.90
CA TYR A 4 -4.48 2.48 -6.05
C TYR A 4 -4.18 2.82 -4.60
N MET A 5 -5.23 3.20 -3.87
CA MET A 5 -5.21 3.38 -2.44
C MET A 5 -5.74 2.13 -1.75
N VAL A 6 -4.96 1.63 -0.78
CA VAL A 6 -5.32 0.55 0.12
C VAL A 6 -5.61 1.16 1.49
N GLU A 7 -6.84 0.94 1.98
CA GLU A 7 -7.27 1.38 3.30
C GLU A 7 -7.17 0.24 4.30
N ARG A 8 -6.79 0.56 5.53
CA ARG A 8 -6.59 -0.41 6.61
C ARG A 8 -7.04 0.17 7.93
N ASP A 9 -7.80 -0.61 8.69
CA ASP A 9 -8.09 -0.34 10.09
C ASP A 9 -7.08 -1.11 10.95
N LEU A 10 -6.33 -0.38 11.78
CA LEU A 10 -5.18 -0.86 12.55
C LEU A 10 -5.28 -0.47 14.04
N PRO A 11 -6.36 -0.84 14.75
CA PRO A 11 -6.53 -0.50 16.15
C PRO A 11 -5.40 -1.09 17.00
N GLY A 12 -4.77 -0.27 17.83
CA GLY A 12 -3.70 -0.68 18.75
C GLY A 12 -2.36 -1.00 18.08
N ILE A 13 -2.18 -0.67 16.79
CA ILE A 13 -0.90 -0.89 16.12
C ILE A 13 0.20 0.01 16.69
N THR A 14 1.39 -0.54 16.86
CA THR A 14 2.59 0.24 17.21
C THR A 14 3.27 0.79 15.95
N MET A 15 4.07 1.84 16.10
CA MET A 15 4.86 2.36 14.96
C MET A 15 5.85 1.33 14.41
N GLU A 16 6.37 0.44 15.25
CA GLU A 16 7.24 -0.66 14.82
C GLU A 16 6.49 -1.68 13.96
N GLN A 17 5.29 -2.09 14.39
CA GLN A 17 4.42 -2.98 13.60
C GLN A 17 4.01 -2.34 12.27
N LEU A 18 3.72 -1.03 12.28
CA LEU A 18 3.41 -0.29 11.06
C LEU A 18 4.62 -0.25 10.10
N ALA A 19 5.82 0.01 10.62
CA ALA A 19 7.05 -0.01 9.83
C ALA A 19 7.35 -1.40 9.26
N ALA A 20 7.14 -2.46 10.04
CA ALA A 20 7.28 -3.84 9.58
C ALA A 20 6.28 -4.18 8.46
N ALA A 21 5.01 -3.77 8.60
CA ALA A 21 4.00 -3.94 7.57
C ALA A 21 4.33 -3.16 6.29
N GLN A 22 4.82 -1.93 6.41
CA GLN A 22 5.31 -1.15 5.27
C GLN A 22 6.46 -1.86 4.56
N LYS A 23 7.44 -2.36 5.31
CA LYS A 23 8.58 -3.11 4.75
C LYS A 23 8.11 -4.37 4.01
N ALA A 24 7.20 -5.14 4.59
CA ALA A 24 6.64 -6.33 3.95
C ALA A 24 5.96 -5.98 2.61
N ALA A 25 5.14 -4.92 2.56
CA ALA A 25 4.50 -4.47 1.32
C ALA A 25 5.52 -4.09 0.24
N ILE A 26 6.59 -3.38 0.62
CA ILE A 26 7.67 -2.98 -0.30
C ILE A 26 8.40 -4.21 -0.85
N ASP A 27 8.78 -5.14 0.03
CA ASP A 27 9.58 -6.31 -0.36
C ASP A 27 8.77 -7.28 -1.23
N THR A 28 7.52 -7.56 -0.88
CA THR A 28 6.62 -8.39 -1.69
C THR A 28 6.33 -7.73 -3.04
N GLY A 29 6.15 -6.40 -3.10
CA GLY A 29 5.99 -5.68 -4.35
C GLY A 29 7.20 -5.79 -5.28
N LYS A 30 8.42 -5.71 -4.71
CA LYS A 30 9.67 -5.94 -5.46
C LYS A 30 9.74 -7.37 -6.01
N GLN A 31 9.36 -8.37 -5.21
CA GLN A 31 9.33 -9.77 -5.64
C GLN A 31 8.34 -10.00 -6.79
N PHE A 32 7.13 -9.44 -6.68
CA PHE A 32 6.13 -9.50 -7.74
C PHE A 32 6.63 -8.85 -9.03
N THR A 33 7.17 -7.65 -8.93
CA THR A 33 7.70 -6.92 -10.09
C THR A 33 8.84 -7.70 -10.76
N ALA A 34 9.73 -8.32 -9.99
CA ALA A 34 10.78 -9.19 -10.51
C ALA A 34 10.23 -10.45 -11.21
N ALA A 35 9.03 -10.91 -10.83
CA ALA A 35 8.31 -12.02 -11.47
C ALA A 35 7.38 -11.58 -12.61
N GLY A 36 7.48 -10.33 -13.09
CA GLY A 36 6.66 -9.79 -14.19
C GLY A 36 5.29 -9.27 -13.77
N LYS A 37 4.99 -9.26 -12.47
CA LYS A 37 3.78 -8.67 -11.88
C LYS A 37 4.08 -7.24 -11.40
N ASN A 38 3.96 -6.26 -12.29
CA ASN A 38 4.32 -4.86 -12.00
C ASN A 38 3.45 -4.23 -10.92
N VAL A 39 3.94 -4.20 -9.67
CA VAL A 39 3.29 -3.53 -8.53
C VAL A 39 4.33 -2.87 -7.64
N ARG A 40 4.15 -1.58 -7.36
CA ARG A 40 5.13 -0.76 -6.64
C ARG A 40 4.49 -0.01 -5.51
N TYR A 41 5.03 -0.17 -4.30
CA TYR A 41 4.69 0.67 -3.16
C TYR A 41 5.18 2.10 -3.37
N ILE A 42 4.34 3.10 -3.13
CA ILE A 42 4.69 4.52 -3.25
C ILE A 42 4.96 5.12 -1.87
N ARG A 43 3.90 5.25 -1.06
CA ARG A 43 3.93 5.90 0.26
C ARG A 43 2.72 5.49 1.10
N SER A 44 2.74 5.85 2.37
CA SER A 44 1.59 5.68 3.26
C SER A 44 1.39 6.89 4.16
N THR A 45 0.15 7.11 4.53
CA THR A 45 -0.25 8.03 5.59
C THR A 45 -0.95 7.23 6.68
N TYR A 46 -0.49 7.37 7.92
CA TYR A 46 -1.18 6.83 9.08
C TYR A 46 -1.88 7.96 9.82
N ILE A 47 -3.12 7.72 10.23
CA ILE A 47 -3.99 8.66 10.93
C ILE A 47 -4.21 8.10 12.33
N PRO A 48 -3.40 8.48 13.34
CA PRO A 48 -3.46 7.89 14.68
C PRO A 48 -4.84 8.05 15.34
N GLY A 49 -5.51 9.18 15.13
CA GLY A 49 -6.84 9.47 15.69
C GLY A 49 -7.95 8.56 15.14
N GLU A 50 -7.74 7.93 13.99
CA GLU A 50 -8.69 6.97 13.39
C GLU A 50 -8.19 5.53 13.47
N SER A 51 -6.95 5.32 13.92
CA SER A 51 -6.24 4.04 13.76
C SER A 51 -6.26 3.54 12.32
N ARG A 52 -6.17 4.45 11.33
CA ARG A 52 -6.28 4.11 9.91
C ARG A 52 -5.00 4.36 9.15
N CYS A 53 -4.66 3.45 8.23
CA CYS A 53 -3.54 3.61 7.32
C CYS A 53 -4.02 3.59 5.86
N LEU A 54 -3.57 4.58 5.10
CA LEU A 54 -3.79 4.71 3.66
C LEU A 54 -2.46 4.46 2.96
N CYS A 55 -2.34 3.38 2.21
CA CYS A 55 -1.14 3.02 1.44
C CYS A 55 -1.41 3.22 -0.05
N LEU A 56 -0.49 3.86 -0.76
CA LEU A 56 -0.57 4.05 -2.21
C LEU A 56 0.34 3.07 -2.93
N PHE A 57 -0.21 2.42 -3.95
CA PHE A 57 0.49 1.49 -4.84
C PHE A 57 0.30 1.92 -6.28
N GLU A 58 1.33 1.79 -7.09
CA GLU A 58 1.23 1.85 -8.55
C GLU A 58 1.11 0.43 -9.12
N ALA A 59 0.10 0.17 -9.95
CA ALA A 59 -0.16 -1.14 -10.53
C ALA A 59 -1.02 -1.01 -11.82
N PRO A 60 -1.06 -2.04 -12.69
CA PRO A 60 -1.92 -2.04 -13.88
C PRO A 60 -3.41 -2.21 -13.55
N ASN A 61 -3.75 -2.81 -12.41
CA ASN A 61 -5.12 -3.06 -11.96
C ASN A 61 -5.18 -3.27 -10.43
N SER A 62 -6.40 -3.29 -9.89
CA SER A 62 -6.64 -3.44 -8.45
C SER A 62 -6.38 -4.85 -7.93
N GLU A 63 -6.53 -5.86 -8.80
CA GLU A 63 -6.34 -7.28 -8.50
C GLU A 63 -4.89 -7.56 -8.11
N LEU A 64 -3.93 -6.95 -8.80
CA LEU A 64 -2.53 -7.12 -8.47
C LEU A 64 -2.16 -6.47 -7.12
N VAL A 65 -2.80 -5.34 -6.80
CA VAL A 65 -2.67 -4.70 -5.50
C VAL A 65 -3.27 -5.58 -4.41
N LYS A 66 -4.41 -6.24 -4.68
CA LYS A 66 -4.98 -7.23 -3.76
C LYS A 66 -4.01 -8.38 -3.52
N GLU A 67 -3.51 -9.01 -4.58
CA GLU A 67 -2.60 -10.15 -4.49
C GLU A 67 -1.31 -9.83 -3.71
N VAL A 68 -0.71 -8.64 -3.92
CA VAL A 68 0.52 -8.27 -3.19
C VAL A 68 0.25 -8.07 -1.69
N ASN A 69 -0.91 -7.52 -1.33
CA ASN A 69 -1.30 -7.33 0.07
C ASN A 69 -1.58 -8.67 0.77
N GLU A 70 -2.26 -9.59 0.08
CA GLU A 70 -2.50 -10.95 0.56
C GLU A 70 -1.19 -11.75 0.72
N ALA A 71 -0.30 -11.67 -0.26
CA ALA A 71 1.01 -12.34 -0.21
C ALA A 71 1.91 -11.76 0.90
N ALA A 72 1.84 -10.45 1.14
CA ALA A 72 2.52 -9.78 2.25
C ALA A 72 1.86 -10.04 3.62
N LYS A 73 0.70 -10.72 3.63
CA LYS A 73 -0.12 -11.02 4.83
C LYS A 73 -0.55 -9.77 5.59
N ILE A 74 -0.90 -8.70 4.88
CA ILE A 74 -1.31 -7.44 5.49
C ILE A 74 -2.81 -7.22 5.29
N PRO A 75 -3.59 -7.03 6.37
CA PRO A 75 -5.02 -6.81 6.24
C PRO A 75 -5.32 -5.48 5.55
N PHE A 76 -6.44 -5.44 4.84
CA PHE A 76 -7.00 -4.25 4.21
C PHE A 76 -8.52 -4.30 4.22
N THR A 77 -9.16 -3.15 4.22
CA THR A 77 -10.62 -3.01 4.19
C THR A 77 -11.12 -2.64 2.81
N ARG A 78 -10.32 -1.88 2.05
CA ARG A 78 -10.69 -1.42 0.72
C ARG A 78 -9.48 -1.22 -0.19
N ILE A 79 -9.65 -1.48 -1.48
CA ILE A 79 -8.71 -1.11 -2.55
C ILE A 79 -9.50 -0.33 -3.60
N VAL A 80 -9.07 0.89 -3.90
CA VAL A 80 -9.73 1.78 -4.88
C VAL A 80 -8.70 2.49 -5.73
N GLU A 81 -9.03 2.76 -6.98
CA GLU A 81 -8.21 3.65 -7.81
C GLU A 81 -8.21 5.07 -7.22
N ALA A 82 -7.05 5.74 -7.25
CA ALA A 82 -6.82 7.03 -6.63
C ALA A 82 -5.90 7.92 -7.49
N ALA A 83 -6.05 9.23 -7.36
CA ALA A 83 -5.14 10.20 -7.95
C ALA A 83 -4.05 10.59 -6.93
N ASP A 84 -2.77 10.31 -7.24
CA ASP A 84 -1.65 10.71 -6.39
C ASP A 84 -1.18 12.14 -6.73
N LEU A 85 -1.84 13.13 -6.12
CA LEU A 85 -1.61 14.55 -6.41
C LEU A 85 -0.38 15.08 -5.64
N THR A 86 0.81 14.88 -6.21
CA THR A 86 2.04 15.52 -5.69
C THR A 86 2.17 16.94 -6.26
N PRO A 87 2.33 17.98 -5.43
CA PRO A 87 2.50 19.36 -5.91
C PRO A 87 3.68 19.48 -6.88
N LYS A 88 3.55 20.33 -7.89
CA LYS A 88 4.71 20.72 -8.71
C LYS A 88 5.62 21.58 -7.85
N THR A 89 6.89 21.21 -7.76
CA THR A 89 7.95 22.12 -7.33
C THR A 89 8.33 22.97 -8.54
N ASP A 90 8.17 24.29 -8.43
CA ASP A 90 8.70 25.28 -9.37
C ASP A 90 10.24 25.30 -9.37
#